data_AF-A0AA38C735-F1
#
_entry.id   AF-A0AA38C735-F1
#
_cell.length_a   1.000
_cell.length_b   1.000
_cell.length_c   1.000
_cell.angle_alpha   90.00
_cell.angle_beta   90.00
_cell.angle_gamma   90.00
#
_symmetry.space_group_name_H-M   'P 1'
#
loop_
_entity.id
_entity.type
_entity.pdbx_description
1 polymer ?
#
loop_
_entity_poly.entity_id
_entity_poly.type
_entity_poly.pdbx_seq_one_letter_code
_entity_poly.pdbx_strand_id
1 'polypeptide(L)'
;LTSMADETQNNDPPVVQDGHSETTENAFSNLEEFLSPSDHSAPTGLSLDERFNLIRSIGKECIQESELLVLLQKKEPICYDGFEPSGRMHIAQ
;
A
#
# COMPACT_ATOMS: atom_id res chain seq x y z
N LEU A 1 54.17 -36.18 -46.59
CA LEU A 1 54.40 -34.74 -46.31
C LEU A 1 53.15 -34.01 -46.78
N THR A 2 52.41 -33.40 -45.83
CA THR A 2 51.45 -32.27 -45.91
C THR A 2 50.59 -32.13 -47.18
N SER A 3 49.25 -32.11 -47.15
CA SER A 3 48.35 -31.06 -46.62
C SER A 3 46.89 -31.51 -46.86
N MET A 4 45.92 -31.29 -45.96
CA MET A 4 44.87 -30.23 -45.98
C MET A 4 44.05 -30.17 -47.29
N ALA A 5 42.71 -30.07 -47.35
CA ALA A 5 41.63 -29.75 -46.43
C ALA A 5 40.27 -30.13 -47.09
N ASP A 6 39.16 -29.78 -46.42
CA ASP A 6 37.75 -29.77 -46.87
C ASP A 6 37.03 -31.15 -46.92
N GLU A 7 35.80 -31.35 -46.44
CA GLU A 7 34.67 -30.46 -46.21
C GLU A 7 33.91 -30.73 -44.90
N THR A 8 33.34 -29.63 -44.43
CA THR A 8 32.34 -29.33 -43.42
C THR A 8 31.09 -30.23 -43.44
N GLN A 9 30.64 -30.67 -42.26
CA GLN A 9 29.21 -30.85 -41.99
C GLN A 9 28.87 -30.32 -40.60
N ASN A 10 28.34 -29.10 -40.61
CA ASN A 10 27.60 -28.47 -39.54
C ASN A 10 26.41 -29.35 -39.16
N ASN A 11 26.12 -29.50 -37.87
CA ASN A 11 24.79 -29.25 -37.31
C ASN A 11 24.87 -29.28 -35.79
N ASP A 12 24.52 -28.13 -35.23
CA ASP A 12 24.67 -27.69 -33.86
C ASP A 12 23.90 -28.52 -32.81
N PRO A 13 24.33 -28.52 -31.54
CA PRO A 13 23.56 -29.08 -30.43
C PRO A 13 22.20 -28.36 -30.28
N PRO A 14 21.19 -29.03 -29.71
CA PRO A 14 19.84 -28.48 -29.63
C PRO A 14 19.84 -27.16 -28.87
N VAL A 15 19.27 -26.13 -29.50
CA VAL A 15 18.84 -24.89 -28.89
C VAL A 15 17.95 -25.23 -27.69
N VAL A 16 18.48 -25.07 -26.49
CA VAL A 16 17.65 -24.90 -25.30
C VAL A 16 17.05 -23.51 -25.42
N GLN A 17 15.78 -23.45 -25.81
CA GLN A 17 15.05 -22.20 -25.86
C GLN A 17 14.91 -21.67 -24.43
N ASP A 18 15.50 -20.50 -24.20
CA ASP A 18 15.28 -19.69 -23.01
C ASP A 18 13.79 -19.37 -22.89
N GLY A 19 13.12 -20.06 -21.98
CA GLY A 19 11.72 -19.85 -21.62
C GLY A 19 11.58 -19.01 -20.35
N HIS A 20 12.09 -17.78 -20.36
CA HIS A 20 11.64 -16.74 -19.44
C HIS A 20 10.72 -15.81 -20.21
N SER A 21 9.40 -15.88 -19.97
CA SER A 21 8.42 -14.79 -20.12
C SER A 21 7.00 -15.29 -19.83
N GLU A 22 6.46 -14.95 -18.66
CA GLU A 22 5.15 -14.29 -18.65
C GLU A 22 5.13 -13.27 -17.50
N THR A 23 4.92 -12.05 -17.93
CA THR A 23 5.15 -10.76 -17.28
C THR A 23 4.22 -10.53 -16.09
N THR A 24 4.78 -10.44 -14.88
CA THR A 24 4.12 -9.81 -13.72
C THR A 24 4.86 -8.52 -13.35
N GLU A 25 5.07 -7.66 -14.34
CA GLU A 25 5.84 -6.43 -14.21
C GLU A 25 5.01 -5.28 -14.78
N ASN A 26 3.74 -5.15 -14.38
CA ASN A 26 2.91 -4.02 -14.82
C ASN A 26 1.81 -3.59 -13.85
N ALA A 27 1.96 -3.90 -12.55
CA ALA A 27 1.08 -3.39 -11.50
C ALA A 27 1.74 -2.29 -10.64
N PHE A 28 2.98 -1.90 -10.92
CA PHE A 28 3.74 -0.95 -10.09
C PHE A 28 3.87 0.46 -10.68
N SER A 29 3.50 0.68 -11.94
CA SER A 29 3.69 1.96 -12.63
C SER A 29 2.56 2.99 -12.41
N ASN A 30 1.44 2.61 -11.80
CA ASN A 30 0.33 3.54 -11.51
C ASN A 30 0.31 4.11 -10.09
N LEU A 31 1.37 3.90 -9.29
CA LEU A 31 1.45 4.43 -7.93
C LEU A 31 1.94 5.88 -7.86
N GLU A 32 2.50 6.43 -8.94
CA GLU A 32 3.00 7.81 -8.95
C GLU A 32 1.96 8.85 -9.39
N GLU A 33 0.79 8.45 -9.89
CA GLU A 33 -0.26 9.38 -10.31
C GLU A 33 -1.18 9.83 -9.16
N PHE A 34 -1.06 9.24 -7.97
CA PHE A 34 -1.93 9.55 -6.82
C PHE A 34 -1.35 10.58 -5.82
N LEU A 35 -0.13 11.07 -6.05
CA LEU A 35 0.49 12.08 -5.21
C LEU A 35 0.29 13.48 -5.82
N SER A 36 -0.96 13.96 -5.82
CA SER A 36 -1.22 15.39 -6.01
C SER A 36 -1.20 16.12 -4.66
N PRO A 37 -0.53 17.28 -4.56
CA PRO A 37 -0.24 17.92 -3.28
C PRO A 37 -1.45 18.76 -2.84
N SER A 38 -2.11 18.33 -1.77
CA SER A 38 -2.94 19.19 -0.92
C SER A 38 -2.74 18.72 0.52
N ASP A 39 -1.49 18.90 0.94
CA ASP A 39 -0.89 18.46 2.18
C ASP A 39 -1.34 19.34 3.35
N HIS A 40 -2.30 18.84 4.12
CA HIS A 40 -2.46 19.10 5.56
C HIS A 40 -3.02 17.82 6.21
N SER A 41 -2.33 16.69 6.07
CA SER A 41 -2.66 15.48 6.82
C SER A 41 -1.58 15.19 7.84
N ALA A 42 -1.99 15.06 9.10
CA ALA A 42 -1.28 14.33 10.14
C ALA A 42 -0.55 13.08 9.60
N PRO A 43 0.57 12.63 10.21
CA PRO A 43 1.56 11.73 9.60
C PRO A 43 1.12 10.25 9.53
N THR A 44 -0.16 9.97 9.36
CA THR A 44 -0.69 8.59 9.27
C THR A 44 -0.58 7.99 7.87
N GLY A 45 -0.30 8.78 6.83
CA GLY A 45 -0.26 8.31 5.42
C GLY A 45 -1.61 7.87 4.84
N LEU A 46 -2.66 7.86 5.67
CA LEU A 46 -4.03 7.54 5.29
C LEU A 46 -4.75 8.73 4.68
N SER A 47 -5.50 8.48 3.61
CA SER A 47 -6.45 9.41 3.02
C SER A 47 -7.58 9.79 4.01
N LEU A 48 -8.28 10.87 3.71
CA LEU A 48 -9.41 11.33 4.52
C LEU A 48 -10.48 10.24 4.68
N ASP A 49 -10.81 9.53 3.60
CA ASP A 49 -11.82 8.47 3.60
C ASP A 49 -11.35 7.25 4.41
N GLU A 50 -10.08 6.86 4.30
CA GLU A 50 -9.52 5.78 5.11
C GLU A 50 -9.54 6.11 6.60
N ARG A 51 -9.19 7.35 6.96
CA ARG A 51 -9.27 7.83 8.36
C ARG A 51 -10.70 7.81 8.88
N PHE A 52 -11.65 8.29 8.07
CA PHE A 52 -13.07 8.27 8.42
C PHE A 52 -13.60 6.85 8.62
N ASN A 53 -13.33 5.96 7.66
CA ASN A 53 -13.76 4.56 7.70
C ASN A 53 -13.17 3.81 8.89
N LEU A 54 -11.88 4.04 9.21
CA LEU A 54 -11.23 3.45 10.37
C LEU A 54 -11.94 3.86 11.67
N ILE A 55 -12.17 5.16 11.88
CA ILE A 55 -12.86 5.65 13.08
C ILE A 55 -14.27 5.05 13.16
N ARG A 56 -14.98 5.00 12.03
CA ARG A 56 -16.35 4.50 11.99
C ARG A 56 -16.47 3.00 12.23
N SER A 57 -15.42 2.24 11.91
CA SER A 57 -15.37 0.79 12.17
C SER A 57 -15.30 0.43 13.65
N ILE A 58 -14.81 1.33 14.50
CA ILE A 58 -14.63 1.11 15.95
C ILE A 58 -15.75 1.80 16.74
N GLY A 59 -16.15 3.01 16.33
CA GLY A 59 -17.19 3.79 17.01
C GLY A 59 -18.57 3.17 16.88
N LYS A 60 -19.17 2.78 18.01
CA LYS A 60 -20.54 2.24 18.06
C LYS A 60 -21.57 3.25 17.54
N GLU A 61 -21.45 4.50 17.96
CA GLU A 61 -22.36 5.59 17.60
C GLU A 61 -21.55 6.79 17.13
N CYS A 62 -22.03 7.46 16.08
CA CYS A 62 -21.50 8.73 15.60
C CYS A 62 -22.68 9.70 15.51
N ILE A 63 -22.59 10.81 16.25
CA ILE A 63 -23.69 11.78 16.35
C ILE A 63 -23.84 12.55 15.04
N GLN A 64 -22.71 12.97 14.42
CA GLN A 64 -22.69 13.72 13.17
C GLN A 64 -21.47 13.36 12.31
N GLU A 65 -21.69 12.55 11.27
CA GLU A 65 -20.63 12.10 10.36
C GLU A 65 -20.05 13.24 9.50
N SER A 66 -20.89 14.20 9.11
CA SER A 66 -20.47 15.38 8.35
C SER A 66 -19.51 16.26 9.14
N GLU A 67 -19.78 16.49 10.42
CA GLU A 67 -18.89 17.24 11.31
C GLU A 67 -17.56 16.50 11.51
N LEU A 68 -17.60 15.16 11.63
CA LEU A 68 -16.38 14.35 11.71
C LEU A 68 -15.52 14.48 10.44
N LEU A 69 -16.11 14.42 9.25
CA LEU A 69 -15.37 14.62 7.98
C LEU A 69 -14.72 16.01 7.93
N VAL A 70 -15.47 17.06 8.27
CA VAL A 70 -14.95 18.44 8.32
C VAL A 70 -13.83 18.58 9.35
N LEU A 71 -13.95 17.91 10.50
CA LEU A 71 -12.95 17.90 11.55
C LEU A 71 -11.65 17.25 11.07
N LEU A 72 -11.74 16.06 10.45
CA LEU A 72 -10.60 15.30 9.94
C LEU A 72 -9.87 16.00 8.78
N GLN A 73 -10.57 16.84 8.01
CA GLN A 73 -9.99 17.63 6.93
C GLN A 73 -9.19 18.85 7.43
N LYS A 74 -9.63 19.48 8.52
CA LYS A 74 -9.10 20.79 8.95
C LYS A 74 -8.00 20.69 10.01
N LYS A 75 -8.06 19.67 10.88
CA LYS A 75 -7.16 19.56 12.03
C LYS A 75 -7.05 18.13 12.56
N GLU A 76 -6.09 17.92 13.44
CA GLU A 76 -6.04 16.74 14.29
C GLU A 76 -7.14 16.84 15.37
N PRO A 77 -8.02 15.82 15.51
CA PRO A 77 -9.02 15.79 16.57
C PRO A 77 -8.36 15.65 17.95
N ILE A 78 -8.90 16.36 18.94
CA ILE A 78 -8.57 16.12 20.35
C ILE A 78 -9.61 15.13 20.89
N CYS A 79 -9.14 13.97 21.34
CA CYS A 79 -9.97 12.91 21.90
C CYS A 79 -9.76 12.81 23.40
N TYR A 80 -10.84 12.56 24.16
CA TYR A 80 -10.79 12.34 25.59
C TYR A 80 -11.69 11.16 25.96
N ASP A 81 -11.23 10.35 26.91
CA ASP A 81 -12.02 9.30 27.54
C ASP A 81 -12.07 9.57 29.06
N GLY A 82 -13.28 9.55 29.60
CA GLY A 82 -13.54 9.94 30.98
C GLY A 82 -13.63 8.73 31.89
N PHE A 83 -12.62 8.54 32.74
CA PHE A 83 -12.62 7.47 33.74
C PHE A 83 -12.95 8.02 35.13
N GLU A 84 -13.90 7.37 35.81
CA GLU A 84 -14.07 7.57 37.25
C GLU A 84 -12.92 6.91 38.03
N PRO A 85 -12.46 7.50 39.15
CA PRO A 85 -11.38 6.93 39.95
C PRO A 85 -11.81 5.59 40.58
N SER A 86 -11.35 4.47 40.00
CA SER A 86 -11.85 3.13 40.32
C SER A 86 -11.04 2.36 41.38
N GLY A 87 -9.94 2.92 41.90
CA GLY A 87 -9.04 2.27 42.85
C GLY A 87 -8.20 1.11 42.28
N ARG A 88 -8.68 0.40 41.25
CA ARG A 88 -7.94 -0.63 40.46
C ARG A 88 -8.29 -0.53 38.97
N MET A 89 -7.28 -0.67 38.11
CA MET A 89 -7.42 -0.65 36.65
C MET A 89 -7.92 -1.99 36.13
N HIS A 90 -8.97 -2.00 35.29
CA HIS A 90 -9.53 -3.20 34.66
C HIS A 90 -9.15 -3.30 33.18
N ILE A 91 -9.26 -4.50 32.59
CA ILE A 91 -8.94 -4.77 31.16
C ILE A 91 -9.85 -4.07 30.14
N ALA A 92 -10.98 -3.52 30.58
CA ALA A 92 -11.92 -2.82 29.73
C ALA A 92 -11.75 -1.29 29.79
N GLN A 93 -10.92 -0.80 30.72
CA GLN A 93 -10.48 0.59 30.78
C GLN A 93 -9.25 0.80 29.90
#